data_AF-A0A0D8Y1G8-F1
#
_entry.id   AF-A0A0D8Y1G8-F1
#
_cell.length_a   1.000
_cell.length_b   1.000
_cell.length_c   1.000
_cell.angle_alpha   90.00
_cell.angle_beta   90.00
_cell.angle_gamma   90.00
#
_symmetry.space_group_name_H-M   'P 1'
#
loop_
_entity.id
_entity.type
_entity.pdbx_description
1 polymer ?
#
loop_
_entity_poly.entity_id
_entity_poly.type
_entity_poly.pdbx_seq_one_letter_code
_entity_poly.pdbx_strand_id
1 'polypeptide(L)'
;MRKCSYTEIITHFRVFDVGGQRSERRKWIHCFDNVESIIFITAISEYDQVLFEDETTNRMIESMQLFSSICNSTWFLSTAMILFLNKKDLFMEKIKKVNITTAFPDYEGKQNDIHRKIFT
;
A
#
# COMPACT_ATOMS: atom_id res chain seq x y z
N MET A 1 -39.66 23.48 14.75
CA MET A 1 -38.22 23.82 14.84
C MET A 1 -37.54 22.69 15.63
N ARG A 2 -36.81 21.77 14.98
CA ARG A 2 -36.15 20.64 15.67
C ARG A 2 -34.79 21.11 16.18
N LYS A 3 -34.57 21.10 17.49
CA LYS A 3 -33.23 21.23 18.07
C LYS A 3 -32.48 19.94 17.75
N CYS A 4 -31.46 20.03 16.91
CA CYS A 4 -30.47 18.98 16.74
C CYS A 4 -29.30 19.33 17.66
N SER A 5 -29.07 18.51 18.68
CA SER A 5 -27.92 18.63 19.59
C SER A 5 -26.81 17.74 19.04
N TYR A 6 -25.75 18.35 18.52
CA TYR A 6 -24.52 17.65 18.17
C TYR A 6 -23.58 17.71 19.37
N THR A 7 -23.14 16.55 19.84
CA THR A 7 -22.00 16.44 20.75
C THR A 7 -20.76 16.33 19.87
N GLU A 8 -19.93 17.36 19.83
CA GLU A 8 -18.63 17.28 19.14
C GLU A 8 -17.74 16.32 19.94
N ILE A 9 -17.59 15.09 19.45
CA ILE A 9 -16.58 14.17 19.95
C ILE A 9 -15.25 14.65 19.38
N ILE A 10 -14.46 15.38 20.18
CA ILE A 10 -13.10 15.75 19.81
C ILE A 10 -12.25 14.49 19.89
N THR A 11 -11.88 13.92 18.75
CA THR A 11 -10.94 12.79 18.67
C THR A 11 -9.55 13.32 18.32
N HIS A 12 -8.57 13.03 19.17
CA HIS A 12 -7.17 13.38 18.93
C HIS A 12 -6.47 12.26 18.17
N PHE A 13 -5.96 12.57 16.98
CA PHE A 13 -5.14 11.65 16.20
C PHE A 13 -3.66 12.01 16.32
N ARG A 14 -2.80 11.00 16.43
CA ARG A 14 -1.35 11.14 16.27
C ARG A 14 -0.93 10.28 15.09
N VAL A 15 -0.33 10.91 14.08
CA VAL A 15 0.11 10.25 12.85
C VAL A 15 1.63 10.28 12.80
N PHE A 16 2.24 9.13 12.50
CA PHE A 16 3.67 9.00 12.28
C PHE A 16 3.91 8.69 10.80
N ASP A 17 4.78 9.47 10.18
CA ASP A 17 5.28 9.19 8.82
C ASP A 17 6.65 8.52 8.93
N VAL A 18 6.82 7.39 8.25
CA VAL A 18 8.04 6.58 8.30
C VAL A 18 8.55 6.32 6.90
N GLY A 19 9.87 6.36 6.73
CA GLY A 19 10.50 6.10 5.44
C GLY A 19 10.26 4.66 4.96
N GLY A 20 9.81 4.50 3.71
CA GLY A 20 9.53 3.18 3.10
C GLY A 20 10.76 2.44 2.54
N GLN A 21 11.89 3.13 2.38
CA GLN A 21 13.14 2.56 1.84
C GLN A 21 13.71 1.51 2.78
N ARG A 22 14.42 0.50 2.23
CA ARG A 22 14.94 -0.63 3.03
C ARG A 22 15.85 -0.20 4.19
N SER A 23 16.65 0.85 4.00
CA SER A 23 17.53 1.45 5.03
C SER A 23 16.75 2.04 6.21
N GLU A 24 15.55 2.57 5.96
CA GLU A 24 14.74 3.28 6.95
C GLU A 24 13.87 2.34 7.79
N ARG A 25 13.57 1.14 7.28
CA ARG A 25 12.65 0.19 7.94
C ARG A 25 13.08 -0.27 9.32
N ARG A 26 14.39 -0.27 9.61
CA ARG A 26 14.90 -0.60 10.95
C ARG A 26 14.40 0.36 12.03
N LYS A 27 14.04 1.60 11.64
CA LYS A 27 13.54 2.64 12.55
C LYS A 27 12.05 2.48 12.87
N TRP A 28 11.33 1.66 12.11
CA TRP A 28 9.87 1.50 12.28
C TRP A 28 9.49 0.99 13.66
N ILE A 29 10.35 0.19 14.30
CA ILE A 29 10.14 -0.32 15.66
C ILE A 29 9.88 0.79 16.69
N HIS A 30 10.40 2.00 16.47
CA HIS A 30 10.16 3.15 17.34
C HIS A 30 8.72 3.68 17.26
N CYS A 31 7.95 3.26 16.25
CA CYS A 31 6.58 3.66 16.02
C CYS A 31 5.56 2.56 16.32
N PHE A 32 5.99 1.36 16.76
CA PHE A 32 5.12 0.17 16.89
C PHE A 32 4.40 0.03 18.23
N ASP A 33 4.62 0.95 19.17
CA ASP A 33 3.95 0.89 20.47
C ASP A 33 2.52 1.48 20.38
N ASN A 34 1.52 0.67 20.73
CA ASN A 34 0.10 1.03 20.79
C ASN A 34 -0.48 1.69 19.51
N VAL A 35 -0.16 1.14 18.34
CA VAL A 35 -0.72 1.62 17.06
C VAL A 35 -2.14 1.08 16.84
N GLU A 36 -3.12 1.99 16.77
CA GLU A 36 -4.52 1.66 16.47
C GLU A 36 -4.74 1.27 15.01
N SER A 37 -4.05 1.93 14.08
CA SER A 37 -4.18 1.68 12.64
C SER A 37 -2.88 1.89 11.88
N ILE A 38 -2.64 1.04 10.87
CA ILE A 38 -1.58 1.23 9.87
C ILE A 38 -2.23 1.57 8.54
N ILE A 39 -1.79 2.68 7.96
CA ILE A 39 -2.12 3.05 6.57
C ILE A 39 -0.91 2.68 5.71
N PHE A 40 -1.03 1.59 4.96
CA PHE A 40 -0.02 1.16 4.00
C PHE A 40 -0.33 1.75 2.63
N ILE A 41 0.61 2.49 2.06
CA ILE A 41 0.45 3.16 0.76
C ILE A 41 1.38 2.48 -0.24
N THR A 42 0.83 2.00 -1.36
CA THR A 42 1.60 1.42 -2.46
C THR A 42 1.27 2.10 -3.77
N ALA A 43 2.27 2.30 -4.62
CA ALA A 43 2.08 2.88 -5.94
C ALA A 43 1.82 1.77 -6.97
N ILE A 44 0.57 1.60 -7.39
CA ILE A 44 0.21 0.52 -8.34
C ILE A 44 0.80 0.74 -9.74
N SER A 45 1.24 1.96 -10.06
CA SER A 45 1.89 2.27 -11.33
C SER A 45 3.31 1.74 -11.46
N GLU A 46 3.90 1.15 -10.42
CA GLU A 46 5.32 0.76 -10.39
C GLU A 46 5.58 -0.71 -10.76
N TYR A 47 4.58 -1.39 -11.34
CA TYR A 47 4.67 -2.79 -11.77
C TYR A 47 5.73 -3.06 -12.85
N ASP A 48 6.18 -2.06 -13.58
CA ASP A 48 7.24 -2.17 -14.59
C ASP A 48 8.59 -1.59 -14.11
N GLN A 49 8.70 -1.28 -12.81
CA GLN A 49 9.89 -0.64 -12.24
C GLN A 49 10.63 -1.58 -11.30
N VAL A 50 11.94 -1.37 -11.19
CA VAL A 50 12.80 -2.01 -10.20
C VAL A 50 13.14 -1.04 -9.06
N LEU A 51 13.49 -1.58 -7.90
CA LEU A 51 13.96 -0.79 -6.76
C LEU A 51 15.20 0.00 -7.13
N PHE A 52 15.33 1.20 -6.56
CA PHE A 52 16.55 1.99 -6.73
C PHE A 52 17.72 1.36 -5.96
N GLU A 53 17.44 0.66 -4.86
CA GLU A 53 18.47 0.10 -3.98
C GLU A 53 19.20 -1.13 -4.55
N ASP A 54 18.59 -1.89 -5.47
CA ASP A 54 19.20 -3.11 -6.02
C ASP A 54 19.01 -3.32 -7.54
N GLU A 55 18.30 -2.41 -8.22
CA GLU A 55 18.05 -2.39 -9.68
C GLU A 55 17.52 -3.70 -10.28
N THR A 56 17.04 -4.62 -9.45
CA THR A 56 16.69 -5.99 -9.87
C THR A 56 15.33 -6.41 -9.32
N THR A 57 15.01 -6.02 -8.09
CA THR A 57 13.72 -6.37 -7.48
C THR A 57 12.61 -5.49 -8.03
N ASN A 58 11.53 -6.09 -8.55
CA ASN A 58 10.34 -5.35 -8.96
C ASN A 58 9.69 -4.60 -7.78
N ARG A 59 9.39 -3.30 -7.95
CA ARG A 59 8.88 -2.45 -6.86
C ARG A 59 7.51 -2.87 -6.35
N MET A 60 6.62 -3.28 -7.24
CA MET A 60 5.28 -3.70 -6.85
C MET A 60 5.30 -5.05 -6.10
N ILE A 61 6.13 -5.99 -6.55
CA ILE A 61 6.33 -7.28 -5.86
C ILE A 61 6.94 -7.06 -4.48
N GLU A 62 7.95 -6.20 -4.36
CA GLU A 62 8.52 -5.82 -3.07
C GLU A 62 7.45 -5.26 -2.13
N SER A 63 6.63 -4.33 -2.63
CA SER A 63 5.58 -3.70 -1.83
C SER A 63 4.53 -4.69 -1.35
N MET A 64 4.15 -5.67 -2.18
CA MET A 64 3.26 -6.77 -1.81
C MET A 64 3.86 -7.66 -0.73
N GLN A 65 5.15 -8.01 -0.84
CA GLN A 65 5.86 -8.81 0.15
C GLN A 65 5.94 -8.07 1.49
N LEU A 66 6.24 -6.78 1.46
CA LEU A 66 6.29 -5.93 2.65
C LEU A 66 4.92 -5.80 3.31
N PHE A 67 3.86 -5.56 2.52
CA PHE A 67 2.51 -5.51 3.06
C PHE A 67 2.10 -6.83 3.72
N SER A 68 2.44 -7.97 3.09
CA SER A 68 2.19 -9.29 3.65
C SER A 68 2.94 -9.51 4.97
N SER A 69 4.20 -9.09 5.09
CA SER A 69 4.95 -9.25 6.33
C SER A 69 4.39 -8.40 7.48
N ILE A 70 3.90 -7.20 7.18
CA ILE A 70 3.21 -6.33 8.15
C ILE A 70 1.88 -6.96 8.58
N CYS A 71 1.04 -7.40 7.64
CA CYS A 71 -0.26 -8.01 7.94
C CYS A 71 -0.14 -9.28 8.80
N ASN A 72 0.93 -10.05 8.59
CA ASN A 72 1.18 -11.30 9.30
C ASN A 72 2.05 -11.14 10.56
N SER A 73 2.40 -9.90 10.94
CA SER A 73 3.20 -9.64 12.13
C SER A 73 2.36 -9.79 13.40
N THR A 74 2.90 -10.51 14.40
CA THR A 74 2.24 -10.66 15.71
C THR A 74 2.12 -9.34 16.47
N TRP A 75 2.91 -8.33 16.11
CA TRP A 75 2.84 -6.99 16.69
C TRP A 75 1.54 -6.24 16.33
N PHE A 76 0.85 -6.64 15.26
CA PHE A 76 -0.28 -5.90 14.70
C PHE A 76 -1.60 -6.68 14.68
N LEU A 77 -1.73 -7.71 15.51
CA LEU A 77 -2.92 -8.58 15.55
C LEU A 77 -4.23 -7.82 15.84
N SER A 78 -4.15 -6.73 16.59
CA SER A 78 -5.30 -5.87 16.95
C SER A 78 -5.28 -4.52 16.22
N THR A 79 -4.39 -4.32 15.26
CA THR A 79 -4.22 -3.05 14.55
C THR A 79 -5.05 -3.06 13.26
N ALA A 80 -5.81 -2.00 13.01
CA ALA A 80 -6.56 -1.87 11.76
C ALA A 80 -5.60 -1.66 10.57
N MET A 81 -5.69 -2.52 9.56
CA MET A 81 -4.89 -2.43 8.33
C MET A 81 -5.68 -1.75 7.23
N ILE A 82 -5.16 -0.64 6.71
CA ILE A 82 -5.77 0.14 5.62
C ILE A 82 -4.78 0.19 4.46
N LEU A 83 -5.17 -0.33 3.29
CA LEU A 83 -4.34 -0.34 2.09
C LEU A 83 -4.80 0.74 1.09
N PHE A 84 -3.89 1.66 0.75
CA PHE A 84 -4.09 2.65 -0.30
C PHE A 84 -3.31 2.28 -1.56
N LEU A 85 -4.05 2.01 -2.63
CA LEU A 85 -3.54 1.82 -3.98
C LEU A 85 -3.39 3.19 -4.67
N ASN A 86 -2.23 3.81 -4.50
CA ASN A 86 -1.92 5.15 -4.97
C ASN A 86 -1.40 5.17 -6.42
N LYS A 87 -1.34 6.37 -7.03
CA LYS A 87 -0.91 6.62 -8.42
C LYS A 87 -1.76 5.87 -9.46
N LYS A 88 -3.06 5.75 -9.19
CA LYS A 88 -4.02 5.10 -10.09
C LYS A 88 -4.08 5.79 -11.46
N ASP A 89 -4.00 7.10 -11.49
CA ASP A 89 -3.90 7.91 -12.70
C ASP A 89 -2.74 7.47 -13.59
N LEU A 90 -1.53 7.32 -13.03
CA LEU A 90 -0.36 6.86 -13.77
C LEU A 90 -0.49 5.41 -14.21
N PHE A 91 -1.06 4.55 -13.36
CA PHE A 91 -1.32 3.15 -13.72
C PHE A 91 -2.26 3.05 -14.92
N MET A 92 -3.35 3.81 -14.95
CA MET A 92 -4.34 3.82 -16.02
C MET A 92 -3.74 4.22 -17.38
N GLU A 93 -2.76 5.12 -17.41
CA GLU A 93 -2.07 5.48 -18.65
C GLU A 93 -0.98 4.48 -19.04
N LYS A 94 -0.32 3.88 -18.05
CA LYS A 94 0.79 2.97 -18.27
C LYS A 94 0.34 1.59 -18.74
N ILE A 95 -0.76 1.08 -18.20
CA ILE A 95 -1.29 -0.27 -18.52
C ILE A 95 -1.66 -0.42 -20.01
N LYS A 96 -2.04 0.69 -20.65
CA LYS A 96 -2.28 0.78 -22.09
C LYS A 96 -1.02 0.53 -22.95
N LYS A 97 0.17 0.69 -22.36
CA LYS A 97 1.47 0.68 -23.07
C LYS A 97 2.35 -0.50 -22.64
N VAL A 98 2.38 -0.82 -21.35
CA VAL A 98 3.23 -1.87 -20.77
C VAL A 98 2.34 -2.94 -20.13
N ASN A 99 2.54 -4.19 -20.52
CA ASN A 99 1.74 -5.30 -20.00
C ASN A 99 2.03 -5.54 -18.52
N ILE A 100 1.00 -5.81 -17.72
CA ILE A 100 1.13 -6.17 -16.32
C ILE A 100 1.86 -7.51 -16.11
N THR A 101 1.94 -8.35 -17.15
CA THR A 101 2.70 -9.61 -17.12
C THR A 101 4.19 -9.41 -16.92
N THR A 102 4.72 -8.19 -17.08
CA THR A 102 6.10 -7.85 -16.68
C THR A 102 6.33 -8.04 -15.17
N ALA A 103 5.31 -7.83 -14.33
CA ALA A 103 5.35 -8.16 -12.89
C ALA A 103 4.68 -9.49 -12.56
N PHE A 104 3.61 -9.84 -13.27
CA PHE A 104 2.76 -10.99 -12.95
C PHE A 104 2.63 -11.91 -14.17
N PRO A 105 3.62 -12.78 -14.45
CA PRO A 105 3.63 -13.62 -15.64
C PRO A 105 2.38 -14.50 -15.79
N ASP A 106 1.81 -14.91 -14.66
CA ASP A 106 0.62 -15.78 -14.59
C ASP A 106 -0.71 -15.00 -14.70
N TYR A 107 -0.69 -13.69 -14.95
CA TYR A 107 -1.91 -12.90 -15.14
C TYR A 107 -2.57 -13.22 -16.49
N GLU A 108 -3.70 -13.92 -16.43
CA GLU A 108 -4.47 -14.33 -17.62
C GLU A 108 -5.44 -13.25 -18.15
N GLY A 109 -5.52 -12.09 -17.49
CA GLY A 109 -6.40 -11.01 -17.91
C GLY A 109 -5.88 -10.29 -19.16
N LYS A 110 -6.79 -9.64 -19.90
CA LYS A 110 -6.39 -8.82 -21.06
C LYS A 110 -5.64 -7.58 -20.57
N GLN A 111 -4.67 -7.12 -21.34
CA GLN A 111 -3.82 -5.98 -20.98
C GLN A 111 -4.62 -4.70 -20.65
N ASN A 112 -5.76 -4.47 -21.28
CA ASN A 112 -6.60 -3.29 -21.03
C ASN A 112 -7.81 -3.57 -20.13
N ASP A 113 -7.86 -4.74 -19.48
CA ASP A 113 -8.93 -5.10 -18.58
C ASP A 113 -8.67 -4.54 -17.18
N ILE A 114 -8.91 -3.23 -17.04
CA ILE A 114 -8.72 -2.47 -15.79
C ILE A 114 -9.72 -2.83 -14.69
N HIS A 115 -10.79 -3.56 -15.04
CA HIS A 115 -11.86 -3.93 -14.12
C HIS A 115 -11.73 -5.35 -13.59
N ARG A 116 -10.91 -6.19 -14.23
CA ARG A 116 -10.60 -7.53 -13.72
C ARG A 116 -9.70 -7.44 -12.50
N LYS A 117 -9.95 -8.34 -11.54
CA LYS A 117 -9.17 -8.39 -10.30
C LYS A 117 -7.72 -8.75 -10.64
N ILE A 118 -6.82 -7.81 -10.38
CA ILE A 118 -5.37 -8.00 -10.45
C ILE A 118 -4.85 -8.63 -9.14
N PHE A 119 -5.61 -8.50 -8.05
CA PHE A 119 -5.17 -8.80 -6.67
C PHE A 119 -6.02 -9.89 -5.99
N THR A 120 -6.29 -11.00 -6.69
CA THR A 120 -6.90 -12.21 -6.08
C THR A 120 -5.87 -13.29 -5.94
#